data_AF-A0A1H4I2Q6-F1
#
_entry.id   AF-A0A1H4I2Q6-F1
#
_cell.length_a   1.000
_cell.length_b   1.000
_cell.length_c   1.000
_cell.angle_alpha   90.00
_cell.angle_beta   90.00
_cell.angle_gamma   90.00
#
_symmetry.space_group_name_H-M   'P 1'
#
loop_
_entity.id
_entity.type
_entity.pdbx_description
1 polymer ?
#
loop_
_entity_poly.entity_id
_entity_poly.type
_entity_poly.pdbx_seq_one_letter_code
_entity_poly.pdbx_strand_id
1 'polypeptide(L)'
;MPDFLLVLFLFNLSLFLLHEMDAIRRSEWKLFIVLKDMEDEKAYKCFTFVHLPLYTVILALLFSSYQTITFWVLDIFFIIHAVLHLFFEKHPRNEFKNSFSRSFIYPMGIIGAIHLLALLL
;
A
#
# COMPACT_ATOMS: atom_id res chain seq x y z
N MET A 1 -6.31 -0.67 -26.32
CA MET A 1 -6.74 -1.47 -25.15
C MET A 1 -5.60 -1.42 -24.14
N PRO A 2 -5.86 -1.28 -22.83
CA PRO A 2 -4.78 -1.33 -21.85
C PRO A 2 -4.07 -2.69 -21.98
N ASP A 3 -2.74 -2.67 -21.93
CA ASP A 3 -1.97 -3.92 -21.92
C ASP A 3 -2.24 -4.69 -20.62
N PHE A 4 -2.00 -6.00 -20.64
CA PHE A 4 -2.29 -6.87 -19.50
C PHE A 4 -1.50 -6.48 -18.25
N LEU A 5 -0.25 -6.02 -18.41
CA LEU A 5 0.61 -5.62 -17.29
C LEU A 5 0.05 -4.39 -16.60
N LEU A 6 -0.38 -3.38 -17.35
CA LEU A 6 -1.04 -2.20 -16.82
C LEU A 6 -2.31 -2.58 -16.05
N VAL A 7 -3.15 -3.48 -16.56
CA VAL A 7 -4.35 -3.93 -15.82
C VAL A 7 -3.98 -4.64 -14.53
N LEU A 8 -2.98 -5.54 -14.57
CA LEU A 8 -2.50 -6.25 -13.39
C LEU A 8 -1.94 -5.29 -12.34
N PHE A 9 -1.14 -4.30 -12.76
CA PHE A 9 -0.61 -3.26 -11.91
C PHE A 9 -1.72 -2.40 -11.30
N LEU A 10 -2.69 -1.95 -12.09
CA LEU A 10 -3.80 -1.12 -11.61
C LEU A 10 -4.68 -1.88 -10.60
N PHE A 11 -4.89 -3.18 -10.82
CA PHE A 11 -5.56 -4.04 -9.83
C PHE A 11 -4.76 -4.09 -8.53
N ASN A 12 -3.43 -4.23 -8.62
CA ASN A 12 -2.57 -4.26 -7.45
C ASN A 12 -2.54 -2.92 -6.69
N LEU A 13 -2.44 -1.81 -7.41
CA LEU A 13 -2.57 -0.46 -6.85
C LEU A 13 -3.94 -0.27 -6.19
N SER A 14 -5.01 -0.84 -6.74
CA SER A 14 -6.34 -0.79 -6.14
C SER A 14 -6.40 -1.58 -4.82
N LEU A 15 -5.71 -2.71 -4.71
CA LEU A 15 -5.57 -3.43 -3.43
C LEU A 15 -4.84 -2.59 -2.38
N PHE A 16 -3.78 -1.89 -2.78
CA PHE A 16 -3.08 -0.94 -1.91
C PHE A 16 -4.02 0.17 -1.42
N LEU A 17 -4.76 0.82 -2.31
CA LEU A 17 -5.71 1.87 -1.92
C LEU A 17 -6.82 1.35 -0.98
N LEU A 18 -7.33 0.13 -1.21
CA LEU A 18 -8.28 -0.53 -0.31
C LEU A 18 -7.67 -0.83 1.06
N HIS A 19 -6.40 -1.26 1.08
CA HIS A 19 -5.67 -1.48 2.32
C HIS A 19 -5.52 -0.17 3.09
N GLU A 20 -5.20 0.96 2.45
CA GLU A 20 -5.10 2.26 3.13
C GLU A 20 -6.45 2.73 3.71
N MET A 21 -7.57 2.44 3.04
CA MET A 21 -8.91 2.69 3.61
C MET A 21 -9.16 1.87 4.88
N ASP A 22 -8.74 0.60 4.87
CA ASP A 22 -8.81 -0.26 6.07
C ASP A 22 -7.80 0.20 7.14
N ALA A 23 -6.63 0.71 6.75
CA ALA A 23 -5.63 1.26 7.65
C ALA A 23 -6.14 2.47 8.43
N ILE A 24 -6.90 3.34 7.76
CA ILE A 24 -7.60 4.44 8.42
C ILE A 24 -8.60 3.90 9.45
N ARG A 25 -9.42 2.91 9.07
CA ARG A 25 -10.39 2.28 9.97
C ARG A 25 -9.73 1.58 11.17
N ARG A 26 -8.54 1.02 10.96
CA ARG A 26 -7.77 0.24 11.94
C ARG A 26 -6.76 1.06 12.72
N SER A 27 -6.75 2.38 12.53
CA SER A 27 -5.82 3.31 13.21
C SER A 27 -4.36 2.93 13.05
N GLU A 28 -3.93 2.57 11.84
CA GLU A 28 -2.55 2.10 11.59
C GLU A 28 -1.48 3.11 12.04
N TRP A 29 -1.80 4.41 12.07
CA TRP A 29 -0.93 5.46 12.62
C TRP A 29 -0.37 5.13 14.01
N LYS A 30 -1.02 4.27 14.81
CA LYS A 30 -0.54 3.79 16.12
C LYS A 30 0.73 2.92 16.04
N LEU A 31 1.07 2.42 14.86
CA LEU A 31 2.31 1.69 14.56
C LEU A 31 3.47 2.61 14.16
N PHE A 32 3.19 3.82 13.68
CA PHE A 32 4.22 4.76 13.23
C PHE A 32 4.93 5.44 14.41
N ILE A 33 6.25 5.55 14.34
CA ILE A 33 7.09 6.09 15.43
C ILE A 33 6.64 7.50 15.85
N VAL A 34 6.29 8.37 14.89
CA VAL A 34 5.90 9.76 15.16
C VAL A 34 4.41 9.89 15.50
N LEU A 35 3.54 9.21 14.73
CA LEU A 35 2.09 9.40 14.86
C LEU A 35 1.49 8.69 16.08
N LYS A 36 2.15 7.64 16.59
CA LYS A 36 1.67 6.88 17.77
C LYS A 36 1.57 7.70 19.05
N ASP A 37 2.32 8.80 19.16
CA ASP A 37 2.40 9.65 20.35
C ASP A 37 1.53 10.93 20.21
N MET A 38 0.86 11.10 19.07
CA MET A 38 -0.08 12.20 18.84
C MET A 38 -1.46 11.89 19.42
N GLU A 39 -2.23 12.95 19.71
CA GLU A 39 -3.67 12.83 19.97
C GLU A 39 -4.36 12.14 18.78
N ASP A 40 -5.23 11.16 19.05
CA ASP A 40 -5.77 10.24 18.03
C ASP A 40 -6.46 10.96 16.87
N GLU A 41 -7.27 12.00 17.15
CA GLU A 41 -7.94 12.82 16.14
C GLU A 41 -6.94 13.60 15.25
N LYS A 42 -5.85 14.09 15.86
CA LYS A 42 -4.77 14.77 15.12
C LYS A 42 -3.97 13.79 14.28
N ALA A 43 -3.70 12.60 14.80
CA ALA A 43 -3.01 11.52 14.10
C ALA A 43 -3.82 11.04 12.89
N TYR A 44 -5.13 10.81 13.07
CA TYR A 44 -6.07 10.46 12.00
C TYR A 44 -6.05 11.50 10.87
N LYS A 45 -6.19 12.80 11.20
CA LYS A 45 -6.16 13.88 10.21
C LYS A 45 -4.83 13.94 9.46
N CYS A 46 -3.72 13.85 10.20
CA CYS A 46 -2.38 13.89 9.60
C CYS A 46 -2.16 12.69 8.68
N PHE A 47 -2.45 11.48 9.15
CA PHE A 47 -2.35 10.25 8.39
C PHE A 47 -3.17 10.37 7.10
N THR A 48 -4.46 10.66 7.20
CA THR A 48 -5.36 10.78 6.04
C THR A 48 -4.90 11.88 5.07
N PHE A 49 -4.49 13.04 5.56
CA PHE A 49 -4.11 14.17 4.71
C PHE A 49 -2.82 13.90 3.93
N VAL A 50 -1.85 13.16 4.50
CA VAL A 50 -0.60 12.79 3.81
C VAL A 50 -0.85 11.84 2.63
N HIS A 51 -1.93 11.08 2.64
CA HIS A 51 -2.27 10.19 1.53
C HIS A 51 -2.68 10.95 0.26
N LEU A 52 -3.29 12.14 0.38
CA LEU A 52 -3.68 12.93 -0.77
C LEU A 52 -2.48 13.33 -1.67
N PRO A 53 -1.42 13.99 -1.16
CA PRO A 53 -0.24 14.27 -1.98
C PRO A 53 0.49 12.99 -2.41
N LEU A 54 0.53 11.95 -1.57
CA LEU A 54 1.10 10.65 -1.95
C LEU A 54 0.41 10.07 -3.20
N TYR A 55 -0.91 9.97 -3.19
CA TYR A 55 -1.69 9.48 -4.33
C TYR A 55 -1.53 10.37 -5.55
N THR A 56 -1.49 11.70 -5.35
CA THR A 56 -1.26 12.65 -6.43
C THR A 56 0.09 12.39 -7.12
N VAL A 57 1.16 12.21 -6.35
CA VAL A 57 2.50 11.90 -6.90
C VAL A 57 2.52 10.55 -7.60
N ILE A 58 1.96 9.51 -6.98
CA ILE A 58 1.88 8.17 -7.59
C ILE A 58 1.19 8.22 -8.95
N LEU A 59 0.01 8.84 -9.02
CA LEU A 59 -0.77 8.92 -10.25
C LEU A 59 -0.08 9.82 -11.29
N ALA A 60 0.52 10.94 -10.87
CA ALA A 60 1.26 11.81 -11.78
C ALA A 60 2.44 11.08 -12.44
N LEU A 61 3.20 10.29 -11.66
CA LEU A 61 4.33 9.52 -12.19
C LEU A 61 3.86 8.35 -13.07
N LEU A 62 2.78 7.68 -12.68
CA LEU A 62 2.15 6.59 -13.44
C LEU A 62 1.73 7.03 -14.85
N PHE A 63 1.21 8.25 -15.00
CA PHE A 63 0.77 8.81 -16.28
C PHE A 63 1.82 9.71 -16.96
N SER A 64 3.10 9.53 -16.62
CA SER A 64 4.22 10.27 -17.20
C SER A 64 5.21 9.34 -17.92
N SER A 65 6.30 9.89 -18.44
CA SER A 65 7.42 9.11 -18.97
C SER A 65 8.12 8.23 -17.91
N TYR A 66 7.78 8.37 -16.63
CA TYR A 66 8.30 7.57 -15.52
C TYR A 66 7.44 6.34 -15.19
N GLN A 67 6.47 5.98 -16.03
CA GLN A 67 5.53 4.88 -15.77
C GLN A 67 6.23 3.56 -15.39
N THR A 68 7.20 3.09 -16.20
CA THR A 68 7.89 1.82 -15.91
C THR A 68 8.66 1.89 -14.59
N ILE A 69 9.34 3.00 -14.30
CA ILE A 69 10.04 3.17 -13.02
C ILE A 69 9.04 3.16 -11.86
N THR A 70 7.87 3.75 -12.05
CA THR A 70 6.78 3.76 -11.07
C THR A 70 6.29 2.34 -10.78
N PHE A 71 6.16 1.48 -11.80
CA PHE A 71 5.83 0.07 -11.63
C PHE A 71 6.84 -0.64 -10.73
N TRP A 72 8.13 -0.56 -11.09
CA TRP A 72 9.23 -1.16 -10.34
C TRP A 72 9.23 -0.73 -8.87
N VAL A 73 9.16 0.58 -8.62
CA VAL A 73 9.20 1.14 -7.27
C VAL A 73 7.99 0.67 -6.45
N LEU A 74 6.79 0.71 -7.03
CA LEU A 74 5.58 0.33 -6.30
C LEU A 74 5.47 -1.18 -6.09
N ASP A 75 5.87 -2.03 -7.04
CA ASP A 75 5.88 -3.48 -6.83
C ASP A 75 6.82 -3.88 -5.70
N ILE A 76 8.04 -3.32 -5.69
CA ILE A 76 9.01 -3.56 -4.60
C ILE A 76 8.45 -3.07 -3.27
N PHE A 77 7.84 -1.88 -3.25
CA PHE A 77 7.18 -1.35 -2.07
C PHE A 77 6.05 -2.27 -1.58
N PHE A 78 5.17 -2.74 -2.46
CA PHE A 78 4.06 -3.64 -2.10
C PHE A 78 4.54 -4.97 -1.51
N ILE A 79 5.60 -5.55 -2.07
CA ILE A 79 6.23 -6.78 -1.54
C ILE A 79 6.77 -6.53 -0.14
N ILE A 80 7.57 -5.47 0.04
CA ILE A 80 8.15 -5.12 1.34
C ILE A 80 7.04 -4.81 2.35
N HIS A 81 6.01 -4.07 1.95
CA HIS A 81 4.87 -3.70 2.79
C HIS A 81 4.12 -4.92 3.30
N ALA A 82 3.79 -5.88 2.43
CA ALA A 82 3.17 -7.13 2.84
C ALA A 82 4.05 -7.93 3.81
N VAL A 83 5.36 -7.95 3.60
CA VAL A 83 6.33 -8.59 4.50
C VAL A 83 6.41 -7.88 5.86
N LEU A 84 6.36 -6.55 5.89
CA LEU A 84 6.29 -5.80 7.14
C LEU A 84 5.03 -6.16 7.92
N HIS A 85 3.88 -6.27 7.27
CA HIS A 85 2.66 -6.73 7.93
C HIS A 85 2.76 -8.15 8.48
N LEU A 86 3.43 -9.06 7.77
CA LEU A 86 3.71 -10.41 8.29
C LEU A 86 4.54 -10.33 9.59
N PHE A 87 5.59 -9.51 9.62
CA PHE A 87 6.44 -9.38 10.81
C PHE A 87 5.74 -8.68 11.99
N PHE A 88 4.95 -7.64 11.71
CA PHE A 88 4.24 -6.88 12.73
C PHE A 88 2.87 -7.48 13.07
N GLU A 89 2.49 -8.63 12.53
CA GLU A 89 1.18 -9.26 12.76
C GLU A 89 0.88 -9.51 14.25
N LYS A 90 1.91 -9.86 15.02
CA LYS A 90 1.82 -10.11 16.47
C LYS A 90 2.02 -8.85 17.32
N HIS A 91 2.31 -7.70 16.71
CA HIS A 91 2.54 -6.47 17.45
C HIS A 91 1.27 -6.04 18.20
N PRO A 92 1.35 -5.62 19.48
CA PRO A 92 0.17 -5.36 20.31
C PRO A 92 -0.72 -4.24 19.77
N ARG A 93 -0.15 -3.30 19.01
CA ARG A 93 -0.87 -2.17 18.38
C ARG A 93 -1.31 -2.45 16.94
N ASN A 94 -1.08 -3.66 16.43
CA ASN A 94 -1.52 -4.04 15.10
C ASN A 94 -2.96 -4.58 15.16
N GLU A 95 -3.86 -3.89 14.46
CA GLU A 95 -5.29 -4.20 14.40
C GLU A 95 -5.69 -5.01 13.16
N PHE A 96 -4.75 -5.32 12.25
CA PHE A 96 -4.97 -6.11 11.03
C PHE A 96 -4.97 -7.63 11.29
N LYS A 97 -5.69 -8.08 12.32
CA LYS A 97 -5.75 -9.50 12.72
C LYS A 97 -6.86 -10.30 12.02
N ASN A 98 -7.73 -9.62 11.30
CA ASN A 98 -8.90 -10.20 10.68
C ASN A 98 -8.61 -10.64 9.23
N SER A 99 -9.39 -11.60 8.73
CA SER A 99 -9.24 -12.13 7.37
C SER A 99 -9.51 -11.09 6.29
N PHE A 100 -10.37 -10.11 6.56
CA PHE A 100 -10.73 -9.04 5.62
C PHE A 100 -9.53 -8.16 5.30
N SER A 101 -8.83 -7.63 6.31
CA SER A 101 -7.58 -6.86 6.13
C SER A 101 -6.50 -7.66 5.40
N ARG A 102 -6.31 -8.93 5.79
CA ARG A 102 -5.33 -9.83 5.18
C ARG A 102 -5.62 -10.12 3.70
N SER A 103 -6.90 -10.06 3.30
CA SER A 103 -7.32 -10.27 1.91
C SER A 103 -6.88 -9.16 0.95
N PHE A 104 -6.49 -8.00 1.47
CA PHE A 104 -5.87 -6.93 0.66
C PHE A 104 -4.34 -7.00 0.75
N ILE A 105 -3.80 -7.12 1.97
CA ILE A 105 -2.36 -7.04 2.23
C ILE A 105 -1.55 -8.13 1.52
N TYR A 106 -1.91 -9.41 1.69
CA TYR A 106 -1.07 -10.49 1.17
C TYR A 106 -1.19 -10.68 -0.34
N PRO A 107 -2.39 -10.62 -0.96
CA PRO A 107 -2.48 -10.61 -2.41
C PRO A 107 -1.75 -9.43 -3.05
N MET A 108 -1.73 -8.26 -2.41
CA MET A 108 -1.00 -7.09 -2.91
C MET A 108 0.51 -7.38 -3.08
N GLY A 109 1.13 -8.00 -2.08
CA GLY A 109 2.54 -8.41 -2.17
C GLY A 109 2.79 -9.51 -3.22
N ILE A 110 1.92 -10.52 -3.28
CA ILE A 110 2.04 -11.63 -4.24
C ILE A 110 1.90 -11.13 -5.68
N ILE A 111 0.90 -10.29 -5.95
CA ILE A 111 0.66 -9.72 -7.28
C ILE A 111 1.79 -8.78 -7.66
N GLY A 112 2.36 -8.03 -6.70
CA GLY A 112 3.55 -7.20 -6.94
C GLY A 112 4.74 -8.03 -7.42
N ALA A 113 4.99 -9.18 -6.78
CA ALA A 113 6.03 -10.10 -7.22
C ALA A 113 5.76 -10.69 -8.62
N ILE A 114 4.52 -11.08 -8.90
CA ILE A 114 4.12 -11.59 -10.22
C ILE A 114 4.29 -10.53 -11.30
N HIS A 115 3.83 -9.31 -11.06
CA HIS A 115 3.94 -8.19 -11.99
C HIS A 115 5.40 -7.82 -12.26
N LEU A 116 6.23 -7.76 -11.21
CA LEU A 116 7.66 -7.48 -11.33
C LEU A 116 8.40 -8.55 -12.16
N LEU A 117 8.09 -9.83 -11.93
CA LEU A 117 8.63 -10.92 -12.74
C LEU A 117 8.17 -10.83 -14.19
N ALA A 118 6.91 -10.46 -14.43
CA ALA A 118 6.38 -10.31 -15.78
C ALA A 118 6.98 -9.10 -16.54
N LEU A 119 7.45 -8.06 -15.83
CA LEU A 119 8.20 -6.96 -16.43
C LEU A 119 9.64 -7.33 -16.85
N LEU A 120 10.18 -8.42 -16.29
CA LEU A 120 11.54 -8.89 -16.54
C LEU A 120 11.65 -9.91 -17.68
N LEU A 121 10.53 -10.52 -18.07
CA LEU A 121 10.41 -11.56 -19.10
C LEU A 121 10.05 -10.93 -20.45
#